data_AF-A0AAW5ZVK1-F1
#
_entry.id   AF-A0AAW5ZVK1-F1
#
_cell.length_a   1.000
_cell.length_b   1.000
_cell.length_c   1.000
_cell.angle_alpha   90.00
_cell.angle_beta   90.00
_cell.angle_gamma   90.00
#
_symmetry.space_group_name_H-M   'P 1'
#
loop_
_entity.id
_entity.type
_entity.pdbx_description
1 polymer ?
#
loop_
_entity_poly.entity_id
_entity_poly.type
_entity_poly.pdbx_seq_one_letter_code
_entity_poly.pdbx_strand_id
1 'polypeptide(L)'
;MATLTKATATEIEPPVMLPAELQNMSVQSLRAELARTISLTAHAIARMAVIWRELERRGEDLSDVRTGLATFLPMVADGKLHPEAVVKFAGRTVLLRTLSGLPAEKQIRLVNGERITVVMPGGDEVQLPIEDIPTQRLPRVFHGGEIRSIHDQLVIEARSGLDPRGQRGVDLDGALFDAIATVLGSSGRGVDAARMVIVSGMTTKSAADYVGVSQTAVNHQLRRIREAHAVLEPFLRRRKLDAR
;
A
#
# COMPACT_ATOMS: atom_id res chain seq x y z
N MET A 1 -7.84 19.21 -42.59
CA MET A 1 -9.28 19.00 -42.31
C MET A 1 -9.68 17.63 -42.84
N ALA A 2 -9.67 16.61 -41.98
CA ALA A 2 -10.12 15.28 -42.33
C ALA A 2 -11.55 15.10 -41.83
N THR A 3 -12.47 14.93 -42.77
CA THR A 3 -13.89 14.66 -42.56
C THR A 3 -14.03 13.33 -41.82
N LEU A 4 -14.48 13.37 -40.57
CA LEU A 4 -14.88 12.19 -39.81
C LEU A 4 -16.12 11.59 -40.47
N THR A 5 -15.90 10.59 -41.31
CA THR A 5 -16.95 9.72 -41.85
C THR A 5 -17.64 9.04 -40.69
N LYS A 6 -18.92 9.36 -40.51
CA LYS A 6 -19.83 8.87 -39.47
C LYS A 6 -19.91 7.34 -39.59
N ALA A 7 -19.11 6.62 -38.80
CA ALA A 7 -19.21 5.17 -38.71
C ALA A 7 -20.53 4.84 -38.00
N THR A 8 -21.48 4.31 -38.76
CA THR A 8 -22.70 3.68 -38.28
C THR A 8 -22.33 2.38 -37.55
N ALA A 9 -22.01 2.49 -36.26
CA ALA A 9 -21.97 1.34 -35.37
C ALA A 9 -23.39 1.09 -34.86
N THR A 10 -24.09 0.20 -35.54
CA THR A 10 -25.31 -0.45 -35.02
C THR A 10 -24.88 -1.45 -33.94
N GLU A 11 -24.57 -0.96 -32.74
CA GLU A 11 -24.45 -1.77 -31.53
C GLU A 11 -25.47 -1.22 -30.54
N ILE A 12 -26.46 -2.04 -30.23
CA ILE A 12 -27.59 -1.74 -29.35
C ILE A 12 -27.03 -1.31 -27.99
N GLU A 13 -27.02 0.00 -27.71
CA GLU A 13 -26.96 0.48 -26.34
C GLU A 13 -28.14 -0.18 -25.60
N PRO A 14 -27.94 -0.77 -24.42
CA PRO A 14 -29.06 -1.27 -23.64
C PRO A 14 -30.02 -0.08 -23.45
N PRO A 15 -31.31 -0.20 -23.85
CA PRO A 15 -32.25 0.90 -23.70
C PRO A 15 -32.28 1.31 -22.23
N VAL A 16 -32.24 2.63 -21.99
CA VAL A 16 -32.41 3.18 -20.65
C VAL A 16 -33.76 2.70 -20.13
N MET A 17 -33.76 1.89 -19.07
CA MET A 17 -35.00 1.43 -18.45
C MET A 17 -35.75 2.62 -17.88
N LEU A 18 -37.05 2.68 -18.14
CA LEU A 18 -37.90 3.75 -17.65
C LEU A 18 -38.17 3.57 -16.14
N PRO A 19 -38.37 4.66 -15.37
CA PRO A 19 -38.65 4.55 -13.94
C PRO A 19 -39.84 3.63 -13.59
N ALA A 20 -40.86 3.58 -14.44
CA ALA A 20 -42.03 2.72 -14.27
C ALA A 20 -41.70 1.22 -14.43
N GLU A 21 -40.76 0.87 -15.29
CA GLU A 21 -40.30 -0.51 -15.47
C GLU A 21 -39.51 -0.97 -14.24
N LEU A 22 -38.65 -0.10 -13.71
CA LEU A 22 -37.85 -0.34 -12.51
C LEU A 22 -38.72 -0.54 -11.26
N GLN A 23 -39.81 0.23 -11.11
CA GLN A 23 -40.73 0.13 -9.97
C GLN A 23 -41.44 -1.21 -9.86
N ASN A 24 -41.63 -1.90 -10.99
CA ASN A 24 -42.30 -3.20 -11.05
C ASN A 24 -41.35 -4.39 -10.86
N MET A 25 -40.04 -4.15 -10.81
CA MET A 25 -39.04 -5.19 -10.61
C MET A 25 -38.91 -5.55 -9.14
N SER A 26 -38.66 -6.84 -8.85
CA SER A 26 -38.28 -7.26 -7.49
C SER A 26 -36.91 -6.69 -7.10
N VAL A 27 -36.63 -6.58 -5.80
CA VAL A 27 -35.30 -6.17 -5.31
C VAL A 27 -34.20 -7.10 -5.83
N GLN A 28 -34.45 -8.41 -5.92
CA GLN A 28 -33.49 -9.35 -6.49
C GLN A 28 -33.24 -9.06 -7.97
N SER A 29 -34.30 -8.80 -8.75
CA SER A 29 -34.21 -8.43 -10.16
C SER A 29 -33.42 -7.14 -10.35
N LEU A 30 -33.69 -6.11 -9.54
CA LEU A 30 -32.97 -4.84 -9.57
C LEU A 30 -31.47 -5.01 -9.24
N ARG A 31 -31.13 -5.88 -8.27
CA ARG A 31 -29.73 -6.19 -7.96
C ARG A 31 -29.02 -6.91 -9.12
N ALA A 32 -29.69 -7.89 -9.73
CA ALA A 32 -29.13 -8.61 -10.88
C ALA A 32 -28.92 -7.67 -12.07
N GLU A 33 -29.89 -6.79 -12.30
CA GLU A 33 -29.86 -5.78 -13.35
C GLU A 33 -28.74 -4.75 -13.15
N LEU A 34 -28.55 -4.28 -11.91
CA LEU A 34 -27.44 -3.42 -11.53
C LEU A 34 -26.09 -4.12 -11.77
N ALA A 35 -25.95 -5.37 -11.33
CA ALA A 35 -24.73 -6.16 -11.54
C ALA A 35 -24.42 -6.37 -13.04
N ARG A 36 -25.45 -6.62 -13.85
CA ARG A 36 -25.31 -6.72 -15.31
C ARG A 36 -24.84 -5.40 -15.91
N THR A 37 -25.39 -4.27 -15.49
CA THR A 37 -25.02 -2.94 -16.00
C THR A 37 -23.59 -2.56 -15.60
N ILE A 38 -23.15 -2.91 -14.39
CA ILE A 38 -21.74 -2.78 -13.96
C ILE A 38 -20.82 -3.62 -14.86
N SER A 39 -21.22 -4.84 -15.18
CA SER A 39 -20.45 -5.72 -16.08
C SER A 39 -20.33 -5.12 -17.48
N LEU A 40 -21.41 -4.55 -18.03
CA LEU A 40 -21.38 -3.85 -19.32
C LEU A 40 -20.40 -2.65 -19.30
N THR A 41 -20.37 -1.92 -18.18
CA THR A 41 -19.41 -0.82 -17.99
C THR A 41 -17.96 -1.32 -18.03
N ALA A 42 -17.68 -2.47 -17.42
CA ALA A 42 -16.34 -3.08 -17.48
C ALA A 42 -15.95 -3.48 -18.91
N HIS A 43 -16.87 -4.02 -19.71
CA HIS A 43 -16.63 -4.30 -21.13
C HIS A 43 -16.35 -3.03 -21.95
N ALA A 44 -17.09 -1.95 -21.67
CA ALA A 44 -16.83 -0.66 -22.29
C ALA A 44 -15.42 -0.14 -21.94
N ILE A 45 -14.98 -0.27 -20.68
CA ILE A 45 -13.61 0.07 -20.26
C ILE A 45 -12.57 -0.77 -21.00
N ALA A 46 -12.79 -2.07 -21.14
CA ALA A 46 -11.90 -2.96 -21.91
C ALA A 46 -11.78 -2.51 -23.37
N ARG A 47 -12.92 -2.21 -24.01
CA ARG A 47 -12.96 -1.68 -25.39
C ARG A 47 -12.21 -0.34 -25.50
N MET A 48 -12.46 0.58 -24.58
CA MET A 48 -11.75 1.88 -24.53
C MET A 48 -10.24 1.69 -24.39
N ALA A 49 -9.79 0.73 -23.59
CA ALA A 49 -8.37 0.44 -23.41
C ALA A 49 -7.71 -0.10 -24.70
N VAL A 50 -8.41 -0.93 -25.47
CA VAL A 50 -7.94 -1.39 -26.79
C VAL A 50 -7.83 -0.22 -27.77
N ILE A 51 -8.82 0.67 -27.80
CA ILE A 51 -8.81 1.88 -28.63
C ILE A 51 -7.66 2.80 -28.22
N TRP A 52 -7.48 3.03 -26.91
CA TRP A 52 -6.38 3.82 -26.36
C TRP A 52 -5.03 3.32 -26.86
N ARG A 53 -4.78 2.00 -26.75
CA ARG A 53 -3.54 1.37 -27.21
C ARG A 53 -3.27 1.60 -28.69
N GLU A 54 -4.32 1.51 -29.51
CA GLU A 54 -4.21 1.71 -30.95
C GLU A 54 -3.95 3.18 -31.31
N LEU A 55 -4.55 4.13 -30.59
CA LEU A 55 -4.30 5.56 -30.77
C LEU A 55 -2.86 5.93 -30.37
N GLU A 56 -2.37 5.44 -29.22
CA GLU A 56 -0.96 5.63 -28.81
C GLU A 56 0.00 5.01 -29.83
N ARG A 57 -0.30 3.81 -30.35
CA ARG A 57 0.50 3.16 -31.40
C ARG A 57 0.58 3.98 -32.68
N ARG A 58 -0.45 4.78 -32.99
CA ARG A 58 -0.49 5.69 -34.14
C ARG A 58 0.20 7.03 -33.89
N GLY A 59 0.67 7.27 -32.66
CA GLY A 59 1.35 8.51 -32.28
C GLY A 59 0.42 9.66 -31.91
N GLU A 60 -0.86 9.38 -31.62
CA GLU A 60 -1.79 10.38 -31.12
C GLU A 60 -1.43 10.78 -29.68
N ASP A 61 -1.53 12.07 -29.37
CA ASP A 61 -1.43 12.58 -28.00
C ASP A 61 -2.80 12.49 -27.32
N LEU A 62 -2.87 11.74 -26.21
CA LEU A 62 -4.08 11.50 -25.43
C LEU A 62 -4.05 12.21 -24.07
N SER A 63 -3.15 13.16 -23.88
CA SER A 63 -2.96 13.85 -22.60
C SER A 63 -4.20 14.63 -22.16
N ASP A 64 -4.98 15.15 -23.09
CA ASP A 64 -6.22 15.90 -22.87
C ASP A 64 -7.36 15.03 -22.31
N VAL A 65 -7.46 13.79 -22.78
CA VAL A 65 -8.47 12.81 -22.34
C VAL A 65 -8.03 12.00 -21.12
N ARG A 66 -6.79 12.17 -20.63
CA ARG A 66 -6.21 11.41 -19.51
C ARG A 66 -6.66 11.90 -18.13
N THR A 67 -7.97 11.92 -17.90
CA THR A 67 -8.56 12.36 -16.63
C THR A 67 -9.57 11.35 -16.09
N GLY A 68 -9.87 11.41 -14.80
CA GLY A 68 -10.84 10.50 -14.16
C GLY A 68 -10.48 9.03 -14.38
N LEU A 69 -11.46 8.23 -14.87
CA LEU A 69 -11.27 6.81 -15.17
C LEU A 69 -10.30 6.55 -16.34
N ALA A 70 -10.20 7.49 -17.28
CA ALA A 70 -9.31 7.34 -18.44
C ALA A 70 -7.84 7.24 -18.05
N THR A 71 -7.46 7.79 -16.89
CA THR A 71 -6.13 7.65 -16.28
C THR A 71 -5.69 6.19 -16.12
N PHE A 72 -6.64 5.25 -15.99
CA PHE A 72 -6.37 3.82 -15.80
C PHE A 72 -6.39 3.01 -17.10
N LEU A 73 -6.87 3.58 -18.22
CA LEU A 73 -6.94 2.87 -19.51
C LEU A 73 -5.59 2.32 -20.00
N PRO A 74 -4.45 3.03 -19.87
CA PRO A 74 -3.14 2.46 -20.22
C PRO A 74 -2.82 1.18 -19.44
N MET A 75 -3.16 1.12 -18.15
CA MET A 75 -2.90 -0.07 -17.32
C MET A 75 -3.81 -1.24 -17.71
N VAL A 76 -5.05 -0.95 -18.12
CA VAL A 76 -5.95 -1.97 -18.67
C VAL A 76 -5.46 -2.47 -20.03
N ALA A 77 -4.98 -1.56 -20.89
CA ALA A 77 -4.47 -1.86 -22.23
C ALA A 77 -3.22 -2.76 -22.20
N ASP A 78 -2.37 -2.54 -21.20
CA ASP A 78 -1.19 -3.35 -20.90
C ASP A 78 -1.52 -4.70 -20.23
N GLY A 79 -2.80 -4.96 -19.90
CA GLY A 79 -3.21 -6.15 -19.16
C GLY A 79 -2.77 -6.16 -17.69
N LYS A 80 -2.30 -5.03 -17.16
CA LYS A 80 -1.87 -4.90 -15.76
C LYS A 80 -3.03 -4.74 -14.79
N LEU A 81 -4.16 -4.20 -15.24
CA LEU A 81 -5.32 -3.93 -14.38
C LEU A 81 -6.60 -4.47 -15.01
N HIS A 82 -7.38 -5.24 -14.25
CA HIS A 82 -8.64 -5.79 -14.71
C HIS A 82 -9.73 -4.70 -14.86
N PRO A 83 -10.53 -4.67 -15.94
CA PRO A 83 -11.56 -3.64 -16.15
C PRO A 83 -12.60 -3.56 -15.02
N GLU A 84 -13.04 -4.70 -14.48
CA GLU A 84 -13.99 -4.72 -13.36
C GLU A 84 -13.43 -4.07 -12.09
N ALA A 85 -12.12 -4.15 -11.86
CA ALA A 85 -11.48 -3.48 -10.73
C ALA A 85 -11.61 -1.96 -10.86
N VAL A 86 -11.48 -1.42 -12.08
CA VAL A 86 -11.64 0.01 -12.37
C VAL A 86 -13.06 0.48 -12.06
N VAL A 87 -14.07 -0.30 -12.45
CA VAL A 87 -15.48 0.02 -12.15
C VAL A 87 -15.75 -0.05 -10.65
N LYS A 88 -15.39 -1.17 -10.00
CA LYS A 88 -15.70 -1.42 -8.59
C LYS A 88 -15.00 -0.44 -7.65
N PHE A 89 -13.77 -0.04 -7.97
CA PHE A 89 -12.93 0.80 -7.11
C PHE A 89 -12.65 2.18 -7.71
N ALA A 90 -13.57 2.70 -8.53
CA ALA A 90 -13.50 4.03 -9.10
C ALA A 90 -13.17 5.09 -8.02
N GLY A 91 -12.24 5.99 -8.34
CA GLY A 91 -11.78 7.03 -7.41
C GLY A 91 -10.77 6.57 -6.34
N ARG A 92 -10.58 5.26 -6.14
CA ARG A 92 -9.59 4.72 -5.19
C ARG A 92 -8.25 4.46 -5.85
N THR A 93 -7.58 5.53 -6.28
CA THR A 93 -6.34 5.47 -7.07
C THR A 93 -5.25 4.60 -6.44
N VAL A 94 -5.04 4.68 -5.14
CA VAL A 94 -4.00 3.87 -4.45
C VAL A 94 -4.35 2.38 -4.47
N LEU A 95 -5.63 2.04 -4.30
CA LEU A 95 -6.10 0.66 -4.37
C LEU A 95 -5.95 0.10 -5.80
N LEU A 96 -6.35 0.87 -6.81
CA LEU A 96 -6.19 0.48 -8.22
C LEU A 96 -4.72 0.27 -8.60
N ARG A 97 -3.81 1.14 -8.15
CA ARG A 97 -2.36 0.96 -8.35
C ARG A 97 -1.80 -0.25 -7.58
N THR A 98 -2.39 -0.58 -6.44
CA THR A 98 -1.99 -1.78 -5.67
C THR A 98 -2.42 -3.04 -6.43
N LEU A 99 -3.66 -3.07 -6.92
CA LEU A 99 -4.20 -4.17 -7.72
C LEU A 99 -3.41 -4.37 -9.01
N SER A 100 -2.99 -3.28 -9.67
CA SER A 100 -2.24 -3.38 -10.93
C SER A 100 -0.87 -4.05 -10.80
N GLY A 101 -0.39 -4.26 -9.57
CA GLY A 101 0.83 -5.03 -9.31
C GLY A 101 0.59 -6.54 -9.18
N LEU A 102 -0.65 -6.98 -9.00
CA LEU A 102 -1.00 -8.38 -8.76
C LEU A 102 -1.28 -9.14 -10.07
N PRO A 103 -1.09 -10.48 -10.10
CA PRO A 103 -1.60 -11.33 -11.18
C PRO A 103 -3.11 -11.15 -11.42
N ALA A 104 -3.54 -11.27 -12.67
CA ALA A 104 -4.93 -11.04 -13.08
C ALA A 104 -5.92 -11.94 -12.31
N GLU A 105 -5.58 -13.21 -12.09
CA GLU A 105 -6.43 -14.13 -11.34
C GLU A 105 -6.67 -13.65 -9.90
N LYS A 106 -5.63 -13.11 -9.24
CA LYS A 106 -5.75 -12.55 -7.89
C LYS A 106 -6.59 -11.27 -7.90
N GLN A 107 -6.43 -10.41 -8.90
CA GLN A 107 -7.28 -9.21 -9.02
C GLN A 107 -8.76 -9.60 -9.09
N ILE A 108 -9.12 -10.59 -9.92
CA ILE A 108 -10.51 -11.04 -10.08
C ILE A 108 -11.06 -11.59 -8.77
N ARG A 109 -10.31 -12.44 -8.06
CA ARG A 109 -10.77 -13.00 -6.77
C ARG A 109 -11.02 -11.90 -5.74
N LEU A 110 -10.15 -10.91 -5.65
CA LEU A 110 -10.31 -9.76 -4.74
C LEU A 110 -11.49 -8.85 -5.14
N VAL A 111 -11.69 -8.60 -6.43
CA VAL A 111 -12.86 -7.89 -6.96
C VAL A 111 -14.16 -8.63 -6.60
N ASN A 112 -14.14 -9.96 -6.65
CA ASN A 112 -15.27 -10.81 -6.26
C ASN A 112 -15.46 -10.98 -4.75
N GLY A 113 -14.70 -10.25 -3.93
CA GLY A 113 -14.90 -10.18 -2.48
C GLY A 113 -14.14 -11.24 -1.69
N GLU A 114 -13.09 -11.85 -2.27
CA GLU A 114 -12.14 -12.64 -1.47
C GLU A 114 -11.63 -11.79 -0.30
N ARG A 115 -11.75 -12.36 0.91
CA ARG A 115 -11.24 -11.75 2.13
C ARG A 115 -9.78 -12.16 2.30
N ILE A 116 -8.97 -11.20 2.70
CA ILE A 116 -7.56 -11.42 3.00
C ILE A 116 -7.28 -11.10 4.46
N THR A 117 -6.40 -11.89 5.06
CA THR A 117 -5.97 -11.66 6.42
C THR A 117 -5.04 -10.45 6.47
N VAL A 118 -5.42 -9.48 7.29
CA VAL A 118 -4.68 -8.25 7.55
C VAL A 118 -4.33 -8.20 9.02
N VAL A 119 -3.04 -8.05 9.32
CA VAL A 119 -2.60 -7.74 10.68
C VAL A 119 -2.95 -6.28 10.95
N MET A 120 -3.60 -5.99 12.07
CA MET A 120 -4.00 -4.66 12.52
C MET A 120 -2.98 -4.07 13.51
N PRO A 121 -3.01 -2.75 13.76
CA PRO A 121 -2.19 -2.17 14.82
C PRO A 121 -2.51 -2.84 16.16
N GLY A 122 -1.49 -3.35 16.85
CA GLY A 122 -1.65 -4.18 18.05
C GLY A 122 -1.39 -5.67 17.82
N GLY A 123 -1.35 -6.12 16.56
CA GLY A 123 -1.02 -7.49 16.18
C GLY A 123 -2.23 -8.38 15.88
N ASP A 124 -3.45 -7.86 16.05
CA ASP A 124 -4.67 -8.63 15.78
C ASP A 124 -4.82 -8.96 14.29
N GLU A 125 -5.18 -10.20 13.98
CA GLU A 125 -5.44 -10.63 12.61
C GLU A 125 -6.92 -10.51 12.27
N VAL A 126 -7.25 -9.79 11.20
CA VAL A 126 -8.63 -9.58 10.76
C VAL A 126 -8.76 -9.96 9.29
N GLN A 127 -9.77 -10.76 8.96
CA GLN A 127 -10.15 -11.04 7.59
C GLN A 127 -10.96 -9.88 7.02
N LEU A 128 -10.48 -9.21 5.99
CA LEU A 128 -11.15 -8.06 5.36
C LEU A 128 -11.24 -8.24 3.84
N PRO A 129 -12.35 -7.85 3.20
CA PRO A 129 -12.34 -7.66 1.75
C PRO A 129 -11.42 -6.48 1.42
N ILE A 130 -10.86 -6.45 0.20
CA ILE A 130 -9.84 -5.46 -0.15
C ILE A 130 -10.36 -4.01 -0.06
N GLU A 131 -11.66 -3.80 -0.31
CA GLU A 131 -12.31 -2.51 -0.17
C GLU A 131 -12.29 -1.96 1.27
N ASP A 132 -12.32 -2.81 2.28
CA ASP A 132 -12.38 -2.39 3.67
C ASP A 132 -10.97 -2.15 4.26
N ILE A 133 -9.92 -2.47 3.50
CA ILE A 133 -8.54 -2.22 3.93
C ILE A 133 -8.25 -0.71 3.84
N PRO A 134 -7.84 -0.06 4.94
CA PRO A 134 -7.49 1.34 4.90
C PRO A 134 -6.30 1.61 3.96
N THR A 135 -6.38 2.68 3.18
CA THR A 135 -5.38 3.02 2.14
C THR A 135 -3.94 3.01 2.64
N GLN A 136 -3.70 3.56 3.84
CA GLN A 136 -2.38 3.58 4.47
C GLN A 136 -1.82 2.19 4.84
N ARG A 137 -2.68 1.17 4.87
CA ARG A 137 -2.28 -0.22 5.16
C ARG A 137 -2.00 -1.04 3.91
N LEU A 138 -2.47 -0.61 2.73
CA LEU A 138 -2.24 -1.34 1.48
C LEU A 138 -0.75 -1.68 1.24
N PRO A 139 0.24 -0.77 1.44
CA PRO A 139 1.66 -1.11 1.24
C PRO A 139 2.25 -2.11 2.25
N ARG A 140 1.56 -2.29 3.38
CA ARG A 140 1.94 -3.25 4.44
C ARG A 140 1.37 -4.63 4.14
N VAL A 141 0.22 -4.69 3.49
CA VAL A 141 -0.44 -5.95 3.10
C VAL A 141 0.04 -6.45 1.74
N PHE A 142 0.36 -5.55 0.81
CA PHE A 142 0.72 -5.89 -0.56
C PHE A 142 2.14 -5.44 -0.89
N HIS A 143 2.92 -6.30 -1.54
CA HIS A 143 4.26 -5.96 -2.02
C HIS A 143 4.75 -6.93 -3.08
N GLY A 144 5.51 -6.42 -4.06
CA GLY A 144 6.16 -7.26 -5.07
C GLY A 144 5.20 -8.09 -5.92
N GLY A 145 3.95 -7.64 -6.08
CA GLY A 145 2.91 -8.38 -6.79
C GLY A 145 2.27 -9.52 -6.00
N GLU A 146 2.50 -9.57 -4.69
CA GLU A 146 1.98 -10.59 -3.79
C GLU A 146 1.26 -9.97 -2.58
N ILE A 147 0.39 -10.77 -1.95
CA ILE A 147 -0.12 -10.49 -0.62
C ILE A 147 0.92 -11.00 0.38
N ARG A 148 1.42 -10.13 1.24
CA ARG A 148 2.43 -10.48 2.23
C ARG A 148 1.92 -11.54 3.19
N SER A 149 2.81 -12.42 3.60
CA SER A 149 2.53 -13.38 4.66
C SER A 149 2.19 -12.67 5.98
N ILE A 150 1.45 -13.35 6.86
CA ILE A 150 1.16 -12.84 8.21
C ILE A 150 2.44 -12.48 8.97
N HIS A 151 3.45 -13.35 8.84
CA HIS A 151 4.75 -13.12 9.46
C HIS A 151 5.38 -11.81 8.98
N ASP A 152 5.40 -11.54 7.67
CA ASP A 152 5.96 -10.31 7.13
C ASP A 152 5.17 -9.07 7.58
N GLN A 153 3.85 -9.17 7.61
CA GLN A 153 2.98 -8.10 8.10
C GLN A 153 3.26 -7.82 9.59
N LEU A 154 3.35 -8.85 10.44
CA LEU A 154 3.72 -8.73 11.86
C LEU A 154 5.09 -8.09 12.05
N VAL A 155 6.10 -8.49 11.26
CA VAL A 155 7.43 -7.88 11.28
C VAL A 155 7.37 -6.40 10.93
N ILE A 156 6.57 -6.01 9.93
CA ILE A 156 6.38 -4.62 9.53
C ILE A 156 5.63 -3.83 10.60
N GLU A 157 4.59 -4.40 11.22
CA GLU A 157 3.86 -3.77 12.32
C GLU A 157 4.77 -3.59 13.55
N ALA A 158 5.57 -4.59 13.91
CA ALA A 158 6.56 -4.48 14.97
C ALA A 158 7.58 -3.37 14.68
N ARG A 159 8.10 -3.31 13.45
CA ARG A 159 9.00 -2.23 12.98
C ARG A 159 8.34 -0.86 12.95
N SER A 160 7.02 -0.78 12.78
CA SER A 160 6.28 0.48 12.71
C SER A 160 5.80 0.96 14.09
N GLY A 161 5.54 0.04 15.01
CA GLY A 161 5.41 0.34 16.44
C GLY A 161 6.74 0.83 17.05
N LEU A 162 7.85 0.63 16.34
CA LEU A 162 9.18 1.16 16.66
C LEU A 162 9.44 2.57 16.05
N ASP A 163 8.49 3.18 15.33
CA ASP A 163 8.64 4.54 14.73
C ASP A 163 7.49 5.49 15.09
N PRO A 164 7.63 6.32 16.16
CA PRO A 164 6.72 7.41 16.43
C PRO A 164 7.16 8.62 15.57
N ARG A 165 6.74 8.65 14.31
CA ARG A 165 6.89 9.80 13.41
C ARG A 165 8.33 10.35 13.34
N GLY A 166 9.17 9.68 12.58
CA GLY A 166 10.27 10.33 11.88
C GLY A 166 11.58 10.29 12.63
N GLN A 167 12.31 9.20 12.46
CA GLN A 167 13.76 9.24 12.45
C GLN A 167 14.24 8.21 11.44
N ARG A 168 14.95 8.70 10.40
CA ARG A 168 15.78 7.86 9.54
C ARG A 168 16.56 6.93 10.47
N GLY A 169 16.42 5.62 10.26
CA GLY A 169 17.09 4.59 11.03
C GLY A 169 18.54 5.01 11.26
N VAL A 170 18.85 5.26 12.51
CA VAL A 170 20.23 5.42 12.94
C VAL A 170 20.85 4.03 12.81
N ASP A 171 21.81 3.90 11.91
CA ASP A 171 22.58 2.67 11.67
C ASP A 171 23.61 2.48 12.80
N LEU A 172 23.09 2.34 14.04
CA LEU A 172 23.87 2.08 15.25
C LEU A 172 24.10 0.58 15.37
N ASP A 173 25.27 0.12 14.93
CA ASP A 173 25.74 -1.22 15.25
C ASP A 173 26.11 -1.34 16.75
N GLY A 174 26.28 -2.57 17.23
CA GLY A 174 26.59 -2.84 18.63
C GLY A 174 27.89 -2.21 19.12
N ALA A 175 28.90 -2.11 18.25
CA ALA A 175 30.20 -1.53 18.61
C ALA A 175 30.12 -0.01 18.77
N LEU A 176 29.38 0.66 17.89
CA LEU A 176 29.15 2.10 17.97
C LEU A 176 28.27 2.46 19.18
N PHE A 177 27.25 1.64 19.48
CA PHE A 177 26.47 1.78 20.70
C PHE A 177 27.36 1.71 21.95
N ASP A 178 28.21 0.68 22.04
CA ASP A 178 29.07 0.45 23.22
C ASP A 178 30.11 1.58 23.37
N ALA A 179 30.64 2.11 22.26
CA ALA A 179 31.53 3.28 22.26
C ALA A 179 30.83 4.55 22.76
N ILE A 180 29.61 4.82 22.30
CA ILE A 180 28.83 6.00 22.74
C ILE A 180 28.45 5.87 24.21
N ALA A 181 28.00 4.70 24.65
CA ALA A 181 27.67 4.44 26.05
C ALA A 181 28.88 4.71 26.96
N THR A 182 30.06 4.28 26.53
CA THR A 182 31.34 4.52 27.23
C THR A 182 31.67 6.01 27.32
N VAL A 183 31.61 6.75 26.21
CA VAL A 183 31.89 8.20 26.19
C VAL A 183 30.91 8.98 27.06
N LEU A 184 29.64 8.57 27.10
CA LEU A 184 28.60 9.19 27.92
C LEU A 184 28.68 8.81 29.41
N GLY A 185 29.65 7.97 29.80
CA GLY A 185 29.74 7.41 31.16
C GLY A 185 28.47 6.64 31.56
N SER A 186 27.75 6.09 30.59
CA SER A 186 26.47 5.43 30.82
C SER A 186 26.70 3.95 31.07
N SER A 187 26.27 3.46 32.22
CA SER A 187 26.38 2.05 32.59
C SER A 187 25.15 1.57 33.35
N GLY A 188 25.02 0.25 33.45
CA GLY A 188 23.99 -0.43 34.24
C GLY A 188 22.74 -0.82 33.47
N ARG A 189 21.80 -1.41 34.20
CA ARG A 189 20.61 -2.11 33.69
C ARG A 189 19.75 -1.31 32.69
N GLY A 190 19.65 0.01 32.85
CA GLY A 190 18.93 0.86 31.89
C GLY A 190 19.62 0.96 30.52
N VAL A 191 20.96 0.92 30.50
CA VAL A 191 21.77 0.93 29.29
C VAL A 191 21.73 -0.44 28.62
N ASP A 192 21.78 -1.52 29.40
CA ASP A 192 21.63 -2.88 28.89
C ASP A 192 20.28 -3.08 28.19
N ALA A 193 19.20 -2.58 28.81
CA ALA A 193 17.88 -2.58 28.20
C ALA A 193 17.82 -1.70 26.93
N ALA A 194 18.46 -0.53 26.93
CA ALA A 194 18.55 0.32 25.74
C ALA A 194 19.34 -0.34 24.60
N ARG A 195 20.38 -1.11 24.93
CA ARG A 195 21.16 -1.91 23.98
C ARG A 195 20.30 -2.99 23.34
N MET A 196 19.50 -3.70 24.13
CA MET A 196 18.57 -4.71 23.62
C MET A 196 17.53 -4.11 22.66
N VAL A 197 17.10 -2.88 22.89
CA VAL A 197 16.19 -2.17 21.98
C VAL A 197 16.87 -1.80 20.66
N ILE A 198 18.08 -1.24 20.71
CA ILE A 198 18.77 -0.74 19.50
C ILE A 198 19.42 -1.88 18.70
N VAL A 199 20.15 -2.77 19.37
CA VAL A 199 20.97 -3.80 18.74
C VAL A 199 20.16 -5.06 18.45
N SER A 200 19.28 -5.45 19.38
CA SER A 200 18.50 -6.70 19.28
C SER A 200 17.06 -6.47 18.80
N GLY A 201 16.65 -5.22 18.55
CA GLY A 201 15.32 -4.88 18.04
C GLY A 201 14.16 -5.16 19.02
N MET A 202 14.45 -5.32 20.32
CA MET A 202 13.39 -5.54 21.32
C MET A 202 12.53 -4.29 21.51
N THR A 203 11.27 -4.48 21.92
CA THR A 203 10.45 -3.34 22.35
C THR A 203 10.99 -2.78 23.67
N THR A 204 10.77 -1.48 23.92
CA THR A 204 11.20 -0.85 25.19
C THR A 204 10.55 -1.49 26.40
N LYS A 205 9.30 -1.98 26.25
CA LYS A 205 8.59 -2.72 27.30
C LYS A 205 9.26 -4.08 27.56
N SER A 206 9.48 -4.87 26.52
CA SER A 206 10.10 -6.20 26.65
C SER A 206 11.52 -6.13 27.22
N ALA A 207 12.32 -5.14 26.80
CA ALA A 207 13.67 -4.94 27.35
C ALA A 207 13.64 -4.46 28.81
N ALA A 208 12.69 -3.60 29.16
CA ALA A 208 12.48 -3.14 30.54
C ALA A 208 12.09 -4.30 31.46
N ASP A 209 11.14 -5.13 31.04
CA ASP A 209 10.67 -6.32 31.77
C ASP A 209 11.79 -7.35 31.93
N TYR A 210 12.58 -7.58 30.88
CA TYR A 210 13.69 -8.55 30.88
C TYR A 210 14.82 -8.17 31.85
N VAL A 211 15.17 -6.89 31.90
CA VAL A 211 16.28 -6.40 32.73
C VAL A 211 15.80 -5.96 34.14
N GLY A 212 14.49 -5.88 34.35
CA GLY A 212 13.88 -5.47 35.62
C GLY A 212 14.07 -3.98 35.91
N VAL A 213 13.82 -3.13 34.92
CA VAL A 213 13.87 -1.66 35.03
C VAL A 213 12.57 -1.03 34.52
N SER A 214 12.32 0.24 34.83
CA SER A 214 11.14 0.92 34.28
C SER A 214 11.33 1.28 32.80
N GLN A 215 10.23 1.26 32.05
CA GLN A 215 10.24 1.69 30.64
C GLN A 215 10.73 3.14 30.49
N THR A 216 10.44 4.00 31.48
CA THR A 216 10.95 5.38 31.56
C THR A 216 12.48 5.43 31.65
N ALA A 217 13.11 4.55 32.42
CA ALA A 217 14.56 4.47 32.52
C ALA A 217 15.21 4.03 31.19
N VAL A 218 14.58 3.09 30.48
CA VAL A 218 15.03 2.66 29.14
C VAL A 218 14.91 3.80 28.13
N ASN A 219 13.76 4.49 28.11
CA ASN A 219 13.55 5.64 27.23
C ASN A 219 14.53 6.79 27.48
N HIS A 220 14.87 7.05 28.74
CA HIS A 220 15.88 8.04 29.11
C HIS A 220 17.26 7.70 28.51
N GLN A 221 17.70 6.44 28.60
CA GLN A 221 18.98 6.02 28.02
C GLN A 221 18.96 6.03 26.49
N LEU A 222 17.87 5.58 25.86
CA LEU A 222 17.70 5.63 24.40
C LEU A 222 17.81 7.06 23.86
N ARG A 223 17.21 8.03 24.56
CA ARG A 223 17.27 9.44 24.16
C ARG A 223 18.71 9.95 24.16
N ARG A 224 19.45 9.73 25.26
CA ARG A 224 20.84 10.17 25.42
C ARG A 224 21.76 9.56 24.35
N ILE A 225 21.61 8.28 24.06
CA ILE A 225 22.44 7.57 23.07
C ILE A 225 22.15 8.06 21.65
N ARG A 226 20.88 8.29 21.30
CA ARG A 226 20.49 8.85 19.99
C ARG A 226 20.96 10.29 19.81
N GLU A 227 20.85 11.12 20.85
CA GLU A 227 21.36 12.50 20.85
C GLU A 227 22.87 12.52 20.59
N ALA A 228 23.64 11.69 21.30
CA ALA A 228 25.08 11.57 21.09
C ALA A 228 25.43 11.06 19.69
N HIS A 229 24.71 10.05 19.18
CA HIS A 229 24.90 9.57 17.83
C HIS A 229 24.64 10.66 16.78
N ALA A 230 23.57 11.44 16.93
CA ALA A 230 23.24 12.51 16.00
C ALA A 230 24.34 13.58 15.89
N VAL A 231 25.05 13.85 16.99
CA VAL A 231 26.22 14.74 17.01
C VAL A 231 27.42 14.11 16.27
N LEU A 232 27.59 12.79 16.37
CA LEU A 232 28.70 12.06 15.76
C LEU A 232 28.49 11.72 14.28
N GLU A 233 27.23 11.64 13.83
CA GLU A 233 26.85 11.22 12.48
C GLU A 233 27.58 11.97 11.35
N PRO A 234 27.78 13.30 11.39
CA PRO A 234 28.54 14.00 10.35
C PRO A 234 30.01 13.57 10.25
N PHE A 235 30.63 13.17 11.36
CA PHE A 235 32.02 12.75 11.44
C PHE A 235 32.20 11.29 10.98
N LEU A 236 31.26 10.43 11.34
CA LEU A 236 31.24 9.03 10.93
C LEU A 236 31.03 8.87 9.41
N ARG A 237 30.22 9.75 8.81
CA ARG A 237 29.98 9.76 7.35
C ARG A 237 31.20 10.21 6.54
N ARG A 238 31.95 11.21 6.99
CA ARG A 238 33.18 11.67 6.32
C ARG A 238 34.23 10.56 6.26
N ARG A 239 34.43 9.83 7.35
CA ARG A 239 35.41 8.73 7.42
C ARG A 239 35.07 7.54 6.51
N LYS A 240 33.79 7.27 6.24
CA LYS A 240 33.36 6.22 5.27
C LYS A 240 33.61 6.62 3.81
N LEU A 241 33.71 7.92 3.50
CA LEU A 241 34.03 8.42 2.16
C LEU A 241 35.54 8.42 1.90
N ASP A 242 36.36 8.65 2.92
CA ASP A 242 37.83 8.67 2.81
C ASP A 242 38.48 7.27 2.83
N ALA A 243 37.70 6.22 3.15
CA ALA A 243 38.16 4.83 3.22
C ALA A 243 37.81 4.00 1.96
N ARG A 244 37.44 4.66 0.85
CA ARG A 244 37.22 4.07 -0.48
C ARG A 244 38.25 4.62 -1.46
#